data_AF-A0A7J4LSR3-F1
#
_entry.id   AF-A0A7J4LSR3-F1
#
_cell.length_a   1.000
_cell.length_b   1.000
_cell.length_c   1.000
_cell.angle_alpha   90.00
_cell.angle_beta   90.00
_cell.angle_gamma   90.00
#
_symmetry.space_group_name_H-M   'P 1'
#
loop_
_entity.id
_entity.type
_entity.pdbx_description
1 polymer ?
#
loop_
_entity_poly.entity_id
_entity_poly.type
_entity_poly.pdbx_seq_one_letter_code
_entity_poly.pdbx_strand_id
1 'polypeptide(L)'
;MTNAKLIKALEKKGFELNFPSYDSNEDLIINILRERDARIDAAIPLCLKEEFNYKEIHHKLTTNKIDEYLIDKFNEYILITREICMLESLPHDHLDRIIKEEKISWK
;
A
#
# COMPACT_ATOMS: atom_id res chain seq x y z
N MET A 1 -8.59 14.48 12.11
CA MET A 1 -8.24 14.72 10.69
C MET A 1 -6.89 15.42 10.65
N THR A 2 -5.80 14.66 10.50
CA THR A 2 -4.47 15.25 10.47
C THR A 2 -4.17 15.67 9.04
N ASN A 3 -4.12 16.97 8.83
CA ASN A 3 -4.05 17.62 7.53
C ASN A 3 -2.68 17.32 6.88
N ALA A 4 -2.62 16.62 5.74
CA ALA A 4 -1.35 16.24 5.08
C ALA A 4 -0.44 17.45 4.76
N LYS A 5 -1.03 18.64 4.60
CA LYS A 5 -0.29 19.90 4.47
C LYS A 5 0.41 20.30 5.77
N LEU A 6 -0.17 19.99 6.92
CA LEU A 6 0.39 20.22 8.25
C LEU A 6 1.56 19.26 8.51
N ILE A 7 1.43 17.99 8.11
CA ILE A 7 2.49 16.97 8.23
C ILE A 7 3.75 17.42 7.47
N LYS A 8 3.62 17.77 6.18
CA LYS A 8 4.74 18.31 5.39
C LYS A 8 5.30 19.64 5.92
N ALA A 9 4.47 20.45 6.58
CA ALA A 9 4.92 21.70 7.19
C ALA A 9 5.71 21.47 8.49
N LEU A 10 5.37 20.43 9.26
CA LEU A 10 6.05 20.04 10.49
C LEU A 10 7.42 19.42 10.21
N GLU A 11 7.52 18.55 9.21
CA GLU A 11 8.80 17.96 8.76
C GLU A 11 9.80 19.05 8.31
N LYS A 12 9.32 20.05 7.54
CA LYS A 12 10.13 21.21 7.12
C LYS A 12 10.59 22.11 8.27
N LYS A 13 9.98 21.98 9.45
CA LYS A 13 10.34 22.72 10.67
C LYS A 13 11.24 21.91 11.61
N GLY A 14 11.67 20.71 11.20
CA GLY A 14 12.57 19.86 11.98
C GLY A 14 11.87 19.03 13.06
N PHE A 15 10.54 18.90 13.00
CA PHE A 15 9.81 17.93 13.80
C PHE A 15 9.95 16.55 13.15
N GLU A 16 10.63 15.62 13.84
CA GLU A 16 10.61 14.20 13.48
C GLU A 16 9.24 13.61 13.82
N LEU A 17 8.42 13.41 12.80
CA LEU A 17 7.25 12.57 12.89
C LEU A 17 7.71 11.12 12.85
N ASN A 18 7.94 10.53 14.02
CA ASN A 18 8.18 9.10 14.16
C ASN A 18 6.89 8.33 13.84
N PHE A 19 6.63 8.14 12.55
CA PHE A 19 6.02 6.89 12.12
C PHE A 19 6.99 5.77 12.55
N PRO A 20 6.52 4.56 12.92
CA PRO A 20 7.43 3.45 13.12
C PRO A 20 8.39 3.42 11.94
N SER A 21 9.70 3.35 12.20
CA SER A 21 10.69 3.27 11.15
C SER A 21 10.51 1.91 10.48
N TYR A 22 9.64 1.85 9.48
CA TYR A 22 9.53 0.68 8.64
C TYR A 22 10.77 0.66 7.76
N ASP A 23 11.46 -0.48 7.77
CA ASP A 23 12.70 -0.66 7.01
C ASP A 23 12.46 -0.56 5.49
N SER A 24 11.20 -0.72 5.04
CA SER A 24 10.80 -0.65 3.64
C SER A 24 9.32 -0.24 3.46
N ASN A 25 8.94 0.19 2.26
CA ASN A 25 7.54 0.46 1.89
C ASN A 25 6.71 -0.84 1.91
N GLU A 26 7.34 -1.96 1.57
CA GLU A 26 6.79 -3.30 1.65
C GLU A 26 6.41 -3.67 3.09
N ASP A 27 7.27 -3.39 4.07
CA ASP A 27 6.99 -3.66 5.47
C ASP A 27 5.86 -2.77 6.02
N LEU A 28 5.77 -1.51 5.56
CA LEU A 28 4.63 -0.64 5.86
C LEU A 28 3.32 -1.24 5.33
N ILE A 29 3.28 -1.64 4.05
CA ILE A 29 2.08 -2.24 3.43
C ILE A 29 1.66 -3.50 4.19
N ILE A 30 2.61 -4.38 4.51
CA ILE A 30 2.34 -5.63 5.24
C ILE A 30 1.79 -5.33 6.64
N ASN A 31 2.34 -4.36 7.35
CA ASN A 31 1.88 -4.03 8.69
C ASN A 31 0.49 -3.41 8.67
N ILE A 32 0.17 -2.53 7.71
CA ILE A 32 -1.19 -2.00 7.55
C ILE A 32 -2.19 -3.15 7.29
N LEU A 33 -1.87 -4.05 6.35
CA LEU A 33 -2.73 -5.21 6.05
C LEU A 33 -2.95 -6.11 7.28
N ARG A 34 -1.94 -6.22 8.16
CA ARG A 34 -2.02 -7.04 9.40
C ARG A 34 -2.80 -6.37 10.51
N GLU A 35 -2.74 -5.05 10.64
CA GLU A 35 -3.45 -4.31 11.69
C GLU A 35 -4.98 -4.40 11.54
N ARG A 36 -5.48 -4.67 10.32
CA ARG A 36 -6.93 -4.80 10.03
C ARG A 36 -7.76 -3.62 10.55
N ASP A 37 -7.18 -2.42 10.58
CA ASP A 37 -7.88 -1.19 10.95
C ASP A 37 -8.33 -0.47 9.67
N ALA A 38 -9.65 -0.44 9.46
CA ALA A 38 -10.29 0.20 8.31
C ALA A 38 -9.89 1.68 8.12
N ARG A 39 -9.43 2.36 9.17
CA ARG A 39 -8.97 3.76 9.09
C ARG A 39 -7.57 3.86 8.48
N ILE A 40 -6.75 2.82 8.63
CA ILE A 40 -5.38 2.76 8.15
C ILE A 40 -5.34 2.14 6.75
N ASP A 41 -6.31 1.30 6.40
CA ASP A 41 -6.49 0.75 5.05
C ASP A 41 -6.54 1.83 3.95
N ALA A 42 -7.07 3.02 4.26
CA ALA A 42 -7.09 4.16 3.34
C ALA A 42 -5.69 4.69 2.96
N ALA A 43 -4.65 4.32 3.72
CA ALA A 43 -3.27 4.64 3.40
C ALA A 43 -2.63 3.66 2.41
N ILE A 44 -3.21 2.46 2.20
CA ILE A 44 -2.65 1.46 1.29
C ILE A 44 -2.54 2.00 -0.14
N PRO A 45 -3.57 2.65 -0.73
CA PRO A 45 -3.44 3.20 -2.07
C PRO A 45 -2.35 4.26 -2.22
N LEU A 46 -2.05 5.01 -1.15
CA LEU A 46 -0.94 5.96 -1.15
C LEU A 46 0.41 5.24 -1.21
N CYS A 47 0.54 4.10 -0.53
CA CYS A 47 1.76 3.29 -0.54
C CYS A 47 1.96 2.57 -1.87
N LEU A 48 0.86 2.07 -2.47
CA LEU A 48 0.86 1.33 -3.74
C LEU A 48 1.01 2.21 -4.98
N LYS A 49 0.83 3.53 -4.83
CA LYS A 49 1.09 4.48 -5.91
C LYS A 49 2.58 4.50 -6.31
N GLU A 50 3.47 4.27 -5.36
CA GLU A 50 4.91 4.18 -5.62
C GLU A 50 5.28 2.75 -6.08
N GLU A 51 6.45 2.57 -6.70
CA GLU A 51 6.92 1.22 -7.03
C GLU A 51 7.19 0.40 -5.76
N PHE A 52 6.82 -0.88 -5.80
CA PHE A 52 7.02 -1.83 -4.71
C PHE A 52 7.27 -3.24 -5.27
N ASN A 53 7.88 -4.09 -4.45
CA ASN A 53 8.12 -5.49 -4.79
C ASN A 53 6.93 -6.38 -4.41
N TYR A 54 6.01 -6.61 -5.35
CA TYR A 54 4.86 -7.50 -5.15
C TYR A 54 5.26 -8.89 -4.64
N LYS A 55 6.31 -9.49 -5.21
CA LYS A 55 6.74 -10.85 -4.85
C LYS A 55 7.23 -10.93 -3.41
N GLU A 56 7.90 -9.88 -2.94
CA GLU A 56 8.34 -9.80 -1.56
C GLU A 56 7.16 -9.68 -0.59
N ILE A 57 6.20 -8.81 -0.89
CA ILE A 57 4.98 -8.67 -0.08
C ILE A 57 4.21 -9.99 -0.06
N HIS A 58 3.96 -10.58 -1.23
CA HIS A 58 3.29 -11.86 -1.36
C HIS A 58 4.01 -12.96 -0.59
N HIS A 59 5.35 -13.05 -0.71
CA HIS A 59 6.13 -14.01 0.05
C HIS A 59 6.01 -13.79 1.56
N LYS A 60 6.20 -12.56 2.06
CA LYS A 60 6.11 -12.24 3.50
C LYS A 60 4.71 -12.47 4.08
N LEU A 61 3.66 -12.29 3.28
CA LEU A 61 2.28 -12.65 3.66
C LEU A 61 2.11 -14.17 3.72
N THR A 62 2.64 -14.92 2.77
CA THR A 62 2.51 -16.40 2.69
C THR A 62 3.35 -17.13 3.76
N THR A 63 4.60 -16.70 3.99
CA THR A 63 5.57 -17.40 4.85
C THR A 63 5.16 -17.45 6.33
N ASN A 64 4.32 -16.52 6.77
CA ASN A 64 3.91 -16.43 8.17
C ASN A 64 2.63 -17.25 8.51
N LYS A 65 2.18 -18.16 7.63
CA LYS A 65 0.88 -18.85 7.73
C LYS A 65 -0.30 -17.87 7.82
N ILE A 66 -0.19 -16.71 7.17
CA ILE A 66 -1.21 -15.69 7.24
C ILE A 66 -2.16 -15.85 6.05
N ASP A 67 -3.41 -16.14 6.41
CA ASP A 67 -4.68 -15.93 5.72
C ASP A 67 -4.59 -15.58 4.22
N GLU A 68 -5.03 -16.49 3.36
CA GLU A 68 -5.37 -16.20 1.95
C GLU A 68 -6.21 -14.91 1.82
N TYR A 69 -7.00 -14.61 2.85
CA TYR A 69 -7.75 -13.37 3.00
C TYR A 69 -6.89 -12.09 2.89
N LEU A 70 -5.67 -12.05 3.44
CA LEU A 70 -4.82 -10.85 3.33
C LEU A 70 -4.25 -10.68 1.92
N ILE A 71 -3.96 -11.78 1.23
CA ILE A 71 -3.51 -11.73 -0.17
C ILE A 71 -4.66 -11.24 -1.05
N ASP A 72 -5.88 -11.73 -0.80
CA ASP A 72 -7.09 -11.28 -1.48
C ASP A 72 -7.34 -9.79 -1.26
N LYS A 73 -7.22 -9.33 -0.01
CA LYS A 73 -7.33 -7.91 0.34
C LYS A 73 -6.26 -7.07 -0.33
N PHE A 74 -5.02 -7.54 -0.33
CA PHE A 74 -3.92 -6.84 -0.99
C PHE A 74 -4.18 -6.67 -2.49
N ASN A 75 -4.62 -7.73 -3.16
CA ASN A 75 -5.02 -7.72 -4.56
C ASN A 75 -6.19 -6.76 -4.81
N GLU A 76 -7.19 -6.73 -3.93
CA GLU A 76 -8.29 -5.76 -3.97
C GLU A 76 -7.77 -4.33 -3.91
N TYR A 77 -6.84 -4.02 -2.99
CA TYR A 77 -6.25 -2.69 -2.90
C TYR A 77 -5.42 -2.31 -4.13
N ILE A 78 -4.73 -3.25 -4.77
CA ILE A 78 -4.02 -2.99 -6.04
C ILE A 78 -5.03 -2.55 -7.12
N LEU A 79 -6.17 -3.24 -7.24
CA LEU A 79 -7.22 -2.90 -8.20
C LEU A 79 -7.84 -1.53 -7.90
N ILE A 80 -8.18 -1.26 -6.63
CA ILE A 80 -8.72 0.03 -6.19
C ILE A 80 -7.73 1.16 -6.47
N THR A 81 -6.45 0.96 -6.15
CA THR A 81 -5.41 1.98 -6.36
C THR A 81 -5.25 2.28 -7.84
N ARG A 82 -5.26 1.24 -8.68
CA ARG A 82 -5.17 1.39 -10.13
C ARG A 82 -6.37 2.17 -10.68
N GLU A 83 -7.58 1.89 -10.20
CA GLU A 83 -8.78 2.65 -10.57
C GLU A 83 -8.70 4.13 -10.16
N ILE A 84 -8.25 4.42 -8.94
CA ILE A 84 -8.02 5.79 -8.46
C ILE A 84 -6.97 6.50 -9.33
N CYS A 85 -5.85 5.84 -9.63
CA CYS A 85 -4.82 6.44 -10.48
C CYS A 85 -5.34 6.71 -11.90
N MET A 86 -6.19 5.85 -12.47
CA MET A 86 -6.82 6.10 -13.76
C MET A 86 -7.74 7.31 -13.72
N LEU A 87 -8.62 7.41 -12.72
CA LEU A 87 -9.56 8.51 -12.57
C LEU A 87 -8.84 9.86 -12.41
N GLU A 88 -7.75 9.87 -11.66
CA GLU A 88 -6.95 11.06 -11.38
C GLU A 88 -5.84 11.32 -12.44
N SER A 89 -5.78 10.52 -13.51
CA SER A 89 -4.74 10.60 -14.55
C SER A 89 -3.30 10.54 -13.99
N LEU A 90 -3.09 9.74 -12.96
CA LEU A 90 -1.80 9.50 -12.32
C LEU A 90 -1.06 8.32 -12.99
N PRO A 91 0.28 8.29 -12.93
CA PRO A 91 1.06 7.13 -13.37
C PRO A 91 0.65 5.84 -12.63
N HIS A 92 0.51 4.75 -13.39
CA HIS A 92 0.08 3.43 -12.86
C HIS A 92 0.65 2.24 -13.65
N ASP A 93 1.70 2.44 -14.47
CA ASP A 93 2.27 1.39 -15.32
C ASP A 93 2.77 0.19 -14.51
N HIS A 94 3.30 0.43 -13.31
CA HIS A 94 3.75 -0.64 -12.42
C HIS A 94 2.59 -1.49 -11.91
N LEU A 95 1.43 -0.88 -11.61
CA LEU A 95 0.22 -1.60 -11.21
C LEU A 95 -0.32 -2.42 -12.36
N ASP A 96 -0.39 -1.86 -13.57
CA ASP A 96 -0.85 -2.59 -14.76
C ASP A 96 0.05 -3.79 -15.07
N ARG A 97 1.37 -3.64 -14.90
CA ARG A 97 2.34 -4.74 -15.02
C ARG A 97 2.03 -5.85 -14.01
N ILE A 98 1.88 -5.50 -12.73
CA ILE A 98 1.60 -6.46 -11.65
C ILE A 98 0.28 -7.18 -11.90
N ILE A 99 -0.80 -6.44 -12.21
CA ILE A 99 -2.12 -7.00 -12.48
C ILE A 99 -2.07 -8.03 -13.62
N LYS A 100 -1.31 -7.71 -14.68
CA LYS A 100 -1.16 -8.60 -15.85
C LYS A 100 -0.30 -9.83 -15.54
N GLU A 101 0.84 -9.66 -14.88
CA GLU A 101 1.78 -10.74 -14.57
C GLU A 101 1.18 -11.74 -13.59
N GLU A 102 0.54 -11.24 -12.54
CA GLU A 102 0.00 -12.02 -11.43
C GLU A 102 -1.47 -12.41 -11.65
N LYS A 103 -2.06 -12.01 -12.79
CA LYS A 103 -3.45 -12.27 -13.19
C LYS A 103 -4.47 -11.86 -12.12
N ILE A 104 -4.25 -10.70 -11.52
CA ILE A 104 -5.13 -10.15 -10.48
C ILE A 104 -6.46 -9.73 -11.12
N SER A 105 -7.58 -10.17 -10.55
CA SER A 105 -8.91 -9.79 -10.97
C SER A 105 -9.81 -9.59 -9.75
N TRP A 106 -10.92 -8.89 -9.94
CA TRP A 106 -12.01 -8.88 -8.95
C TRP A 106 -12.43 -10.34 -8.67
N LYS A 107 -12.51 -10.69 -7.40
CA LYS A 107 -13.06 -11.98 -6.94
C LYS A 107 -14.58 -11.92 -6.87
#